data_AF-A0A7C1VCZ5-F1
#
_entry.id   AF-A0A7C1VCZ5-F1
#
_cell.length_a   1.000
_cell.length_b   1.000
_cell.length_c   1.000
_cell.angle_alpha   90.00
_cell.angle_beta   90.00
_cell.angle_gamma   90.00
#
_symmetry.space_group_name_H-M   'P 1'
#
loop_
_entity.id
_entity.type
_entity.pdbx_description
1 polymer ?
#
loop_
_entity_poly.entity_id
_entity_poly.type
_entity_poly.pdbx_seq_one_letter_code
_entity_poly.pdbx_strand_id
1 'polypeptide(L)'
;MKKTVLSCFVLLFIMACSNDKQNMDEERHKNVKRVGMVVKIKKEMVEEYKKLHADNNPGVRHLLSKYHMRNFSIFMVQLADGEWYEFGYYEYWGNDLEGDMAKLDAEPENARWLEQCDPMQEGILPGQKGWKVMDRIYYNY
;
A
#
# COMPACT_ATOMS: atom_id res chain seq x y z
N MET A 1 55.74 2.28 -23.24
CA MET A 1 54.49 1.47 -23.38
C MET A 1 53.98 1.08 -22.00
N LYS A 2 53.03 1.84 -21.42
CA LYS A 2 52.32 1.46 -20.19
C LYS A 2 50.84 1.28 -20.57
N LYS A 3 50.46 0.06 -20.97
CA LYS A 3 49.07 -0.28 -21.30
C LYS A 3 48.36 -0.77 -20.05
N THR A 4 47.37 0.01 -19.61
CA THR A 4 46.02 -0.46 -19.28
C THR A 4 45.92 -1.74 -18.42
N VAL A 5 46.15 -1.63 -17.10
CA VAL A 5 45.74 -2.67 -16.12
C VAL A 5 44.63 -2.17 -15.18
N LEU A 6 44.37 -0.87 -15.14
CA LEU A 6 43.40 -0.26 -14.22
C LEU A 6 41.93 -0.46 -14.61
N SER A 7 41.65 -0.97 -15.82
CA SER A 7 40.27 -1.01 -16.36
C SER A 7 39.48 -2.28 -16.03
N CYS A 8 40.12 -3.43 -15.75
CA CYS A 8 39.38 -4.68 -15.49
C CYS A 8 38.92 -4.81 -14.03
N PHE A 9 39.76 -4.41 -13.06
CA PHE A 9 39.43 -4.55 -11.63
C PHE A 9 38.27 -3.65 -11.18
N VAL A 10 38.18 -2.42 -11.71
CA VAL A 10 37.06 -1.50 -11.42
C VAL A 10 35.75 -2.02 -12.01
N LEU A 11 35.77 -2.59 -13.24
CA LEU A 11 34.58 -3.19 -13.85
C LEU A 11 34.06 -4.41 -13.07
N LEU A 12 34.96 -5.30 -12.61
CA LEU A 12 34.61 -6.48 -11.81
C LEU A 12 33.96 -6.09 -10.47
N PHE A 13 34.46 -5.05 -9.81
CA PHE A 13 33.93 -4.58 -8.53
C PHE A 13 32.56 -3.89 -8.69
N ILE A 14 32.36 -3.12 -9.77
CA ILE A 14 31.06 -2.52 -10.10
C ILE A 14 30.02 -3.61 -10.40
N MET A 15 30.37 -4.64 -11.19
CA MET A 15 29.46 -5.75 -11.47
C MET A 15 29.07 -6.52 -10.21
N ALA A 16 30.01 -6.82 -9.31
CA ALA A 16 29.71 -7.51 -8.05
C ALA A 16 28.74 -6.72 -7.16
N CYS A 17 29.00 -5.42 -6.94
CA CYS A 17 28.10 -4.54 -6.19
C CYS A 17 26.71 -4.39 -6.84
N SER A 18 26.64 -4.39 -8.17
CA SER A 18 25.37 -4.37 -8.89
C SER A 18 24.60 -5.67 -8.73
N ASN A 19 25.31 -6.82 -8.77
CA ASN A 19 24.72 -8.14 -8.62
C ASN A 19 24.18 -8.35 -7.19
N ASP A 20 24.91 -7.90 -6.16
CA ASP A 20 24.47 -7.97 -4.77
C ASP A 20 23.24 -7.10 -4.51
N LYS A 21 23.20 -5.87 -5.06
CA LYS A 21 22.02 -5.01 -4.97
C LYS A 21 20.80 -5.62 -5.65
N GLN A 22 20.99 -6.18 -6.85
CA GLN A 22 19.90 -6.82 -7.59
C GLN A 22 19.33 -8.02 -6.81
N ASN A 23 20.19 -8.89 -6.27
CA ASN A 23 19.76 -10.02 -5.47
C ASN A 23 19.01 -9.58 -4.19
N MET A 24 19.47 -8.52 -3.53
CA MET A 24 18.80 -7.96 -2.36
C MET A 24 17.45 -7.31 -2.70
N ASP A 25 17.31 -6.68 -3.87
CA ASP A 25 16.05 -6.10 -4.33
C ASP A 25 15.04 -7.20 -4.67
N GLU A 26 15.48 -8.27 -5.34
CA GLU A 26 14.67 -9.45 -5.64
C GLU A 26 14.18 -10.17 -4.36
N GLU A 27 15.07 -10.41 -3.39
CA GLU A 27 14.67 -11.01 -2.10
C GLU A 27 13.72 -10.12 -1.30
N ARG A 28 13.94 -8.80 -1.30
CA ARG A 28 13.03 -7.85 -0.66
C ARG A 28 11.65 -7.91 -1.32
N HIS A 29 11.58 -7.93 -2.65
CA HIS A 29 10.31 -8.02 -3.39
C HIS A 29 9.56 -9.32 -3.14
N LYS A 30 10.28 -10.44 -2.93
CA LYS A 30 9.69 -11.74 -2.58
C LYS A 30 9.02 -11.73 -1.20
N ASN A 31 9.53 -10.92 -0.27
CA ASN A 31 9.06 -10.87 1.12
C ASN A 31 8.00 -9.77 1.37
N VAL A 32 7.64 -8.97 0.36
CA VAL A 32 6.59 -7.95 0.48
C VAL A 32 5.21 -8.61 0.55
N LYS A 33 4.44 -8.27 1.59
CA LYS A 33 3.04 -8.69 1.71
C LYS A 33 2.15 -7.71 0.94
N ARG A 34 1.43 -8.21 -0.06
CA ARG A 34 0.51 -7.39 -0.88
C ARG A 34 -0.91 -7.63 -0.41
N VAL A 35 -1.62 -6.57 -0.07
CA VAL A 35 -2.96 -6.64 0.49
C VAL A 35 -3.93 -5.96 -0.47
N GLY A 36 -4.90 -6.73 -0.96
CA GLY A 36 -6.07 -6.22 -1.65
C GLY A 36 -7.27 -6.22 -0.70
N MET A 37 -8.06 -5.16 -0.73
CA MET A 37 -9.24 -5.02 0.11
C MET A 37 -10.38 -4.30 -0.61
N VAL A 38 -11.61 -4.53 -0.17
CA VAL A 38 -12.82 -3.96 -0.78
C VAL A 38 -13.79 -3.48 0.30
N VAL A 39 -14.46 -2.36 0.06
CA VAL A 39 -15.53 -1.80 0.91
C VAL A 39 -16.60 -1.14 0.03
N LYS A 40 -17.81 -0.94 0.54
CA LYS A 40 -18.80 -0.08 -0.11
C LYS A 40 -18.60 1.36 0.33
N ILE A 41 -18.96 2.29 -0.55
CA ILE A 41 -19.08 3.72 -0.23
C ILE A 41 -20.53 4.14 -0.43
N LYS A 42 -21.08 4.90 0.51
CA LYS A 42 -22.44 5.45 0.38
C LYS A 42 -22.51 6.35 -0.85
N LYS A 43 -23.54 6.15 -1.67
CA LYS A 43 -23.69 6.86 -2.95
C LYS A 43 -23.64 8.38 -2.79
N GLU A 44 -24.25 8.91 -1.74
CA GLU A 44 -24.27 10.34 -1.42
C GLU A 44 -22.92 10.89 -0.95
N MET A 45 -21.98 10.04 -0.57
CA MET A 45 -20.65 10.43 -0.06
C MET A 45 -19.54 10.33 -1.11
N VAL A 46 -19.80 9.79 -2.30
CA VAL A 46 -18.79 9.55 -3.35
C VAL A 46 -17.97 10.80 -3.67
N GLU A 47 -18.62 11.94 -3.89
CA GLU A 47 -17.92 13.18 -4.26
C GLU A 47 -17.15 13.79 -3.08
N GLU A 48 -17.64 13.62 -1.86
CA GLU A 48 -16.93 14.08 -0.66
C GLU A 48 -15.69 13.22 -0.39
N TYR A 49 -15.83 11.89 -0.53
CA TYR A 49 -14.71 10.96 -0.36
C TYR A 49 -13.57 11.25 -1.35
N LYS A 50 -13.90 11.52 -2.62
CA LYS A 50 -12.91 11.91 -3.64
C LYS A 50 -12.18 13.20 -3.29
N LYS A 51 -12.88 14.22 -2.79
CA LYS A 51 -12.25 15.48 -2.35
C LYS A 51 -11.36 15.26 -1.14
N LEU A 52 -11.83 14.47 -0.17
CA LEU A 52 -11.07 14.15 1.03
C LEU A 52 -9.75 13.44 0.68
N HIS A 53 -9.77 12.51 -0.28
CA HIS A 53 -8.61 11.73 -0.74
C HIS A 53 -7.82 12.36 -1.90
N ALA A 54 -8.12 13.61 -2.28
CA ALA A 54 -7.40 14.30 -3.35
C ALA A 54 -5.91 14.49 -3.01
N ASP A 55 -5.05 14.51 -4.03
CA ASP A 55 -3.59 14.50 -3.82
C ASP A 55 -3.03 15.68 -3.02
N ASN A 56 -3.72 16.82 -3.06
CA ASN A 56 -3.37 18.00 -2.30
C ASN A 56 -3.75 17.90 -0.81
N ASN A 57 -4.53 16.90 -0.40
CA ASN A 57 -4.78 16.56 0.99
C ASN A 57 -3.81 15.43 1.41
N PRO A 58 -2.80 15.71 2.25
CA PRO A 58 -1.84 14.69 2.65
C PRO A 58 -2.43 13.63 3.59
N GLY A 59 -3.56 13.92 4.26
CA GLY A 59 -4.20 13.03 5.23
C GLY A 59 -3.19 12.40 6.19
N VAL A 60 -3.24 11.07 6.29
CA VAL A 60 -2.36 10.26 7.15
C VAL A 60 -1.25 9.52 6.40
N ARG A 61 -0.85 9.99 5.20
CA ARG A 61 0.19 9.33 4.36
C ARG A 61 1.51 9.08 5.09
N HIS A 62 1.87 9.97 6.02
CA HIS A 62 3.08 9.81 6.82
C HIS A 62 2.97 8.63 7.81
N LEU A 63 1.79 8.38 8.41
CA LEU A 63 1.54 7.20 9.25
C LEU A 63 1.59 5.92 8.42
N LEU A 64 1.03 5.94 7.21
CA LEU A 64 1.12 4.79 6.31
C LEU A 64 2.57 4.38 6.08
N SER A 65 3.42 5.36 5.79
CA SER A 65 4.86 5.16 5.60
C SER A 65 5.57 4.71 6.90
N LYS A 66 5.22 5.31 8.04
CA LYS A 66 5.77 4.99 9.37
C LYS A 66 5.54 3.53 9.75
N TYR A 67 4.38 2.99 9.38
CA TYR A 67 3.96 1.60 9.65
C TYR A 67 4.11 0.69 8.41
N HIS A 68 5.10 1.01 7.57
CA HIS A 68 5.58 0.17 6.47
C HIS A 68 4.56 -0.16 5.37
N MET A 69 3.46 0.59 5.25
CA MET A 69 2.56 0.52 4.10
C MET A 69 3.05 1.46 3.00
N ARG A 70 3.24 0.90 1.81
CA ARG A 70 3.73 1.59 0.62
C ARG A 70 2.89 1.23 -0.59
N ASN A 71 3.04 2.01 -1.65
CA ASN A 71 2.30 1.81 -2.90
C ASN A 71 0.78 1.70 -2.66
N PHE A 72 0.27 2.47 -1.69
CA PHE A 72 -1.14 2.41 -1.30
C PHE A 72 -1.97 3.22 -2.31
N SER A 73 -2.84 2.54 -3.03
CA SER A 73 -3.85 3.13 -3.92
C SER A 73 -5.26 2.73 -3.48
N ILE A 74 -6.20 3.65 -3.66
CA ILE A 74 -7.65 3.39 -3.54
C ILE A 74 -8.26 3.67 -4.91
N PHE A 75 -8.90 2.66 -5.47
CA PHE A 75 -9.67 2.74 -6.71
C PHE A 75 -11.15 2.75 -6.36
N MET A 76 -11.98 3.39 -7.19
CA MET A 76 -13.42 3.46 -6.96
C MET A 76 -14.18 3.15 -8.25
N VAL A 77 -15.26 2.39 -8.16
CA VAL A 77 -16.09 2.00 -9.30
C VAL A 77 -17.55 1.83 -8.86
N GLN A 78 -18.47 2.12 -9.78
CA GLN A 78 -19.87 1.72 -9.63
C GLN A 78 -20.10 0.40 -10.39
N LEU A 79 -20.68 -0.60 -9.74
CA LEU A 79 -20.98 -1.89 -10.36
C LEU A 79 -22.42 -1.93 -10.88
N ALA A 80 -22.77 -3.02 -11.57
CA ALA A 80 -24.07 -3.18 -12.23
C ALA A 80 -25.27 -3.25 -11.26
N ASP A 81 -25.02 -3.52 -9.97
CA ASP A 81 -26.01 -3.43 -8.89
C ASP A 81 -26.37 -1.97 -8.53
N GLY A 82 -25.68 -0.99 -9.11
CA GLY A 82 -25.87 0.44 -8.85
C GLY A 82 -25.14 0.95 -7.62
N GLU A 83 -24.47 0.05 -6.87
CA GLU A 83 -23.71 0.36 -5.67
C GLU A 83 -22.28 0.80 -6.02
N TRP A 84 -21.69 1.60 -5.13
CA TRP A 84 -20.32 2.08 -5.27
C TRP A 84 -19.37 1.29 -4.38
N TYR A 85 -18.22 0.95 -4.93
CA TYR A 85 -17.20 0.14 -4.27
C TYR A 85 -15.84 0.82 -4.34
N GLU A 86 -15.08 0.67 -3.28
CA GLU A 86 -13.67 1.00 -3.24
C GLU A 86 -12.84 -0.27 -3.23
N PHE A 87 -11.74 -0.25 -3.97
CA PHE A 87 -10.72 -1.29 -3.96
C PHE A 87 -9.41 -0.68 -3.48
N GLY A 88 -8.98 -1.08 -2.29
CA GLY A 88 -7.70 -0.69 -1.72
C GLY A 88 -6.62 -1.71 -2.09
N TYR A 89 -5.44 -1.23 -2.45
CA TYR A 89 -4.24 -2.04 -2.61
C TYR A 89 -3.08 -1.36 -1.89
N TYR A 90 -2.34 -2.10 -1.05
CA TYR A 90 -1.07 -1.64 -0.52
C TYR A 90 -0.06 -2.79 -0.42
N GLU A 91 1.20 -2.40 -0.30
CA GLU A 91 2.33 -3.27 -0.02
C GLU A 91 2.82 -3.01 1.39
N TYR A 92 2.86 -4.05 2.20
CA TYR A 92 3.46 -4.03 3.52
C TYR A 92 4.90 -4.53 3.45
N TRP A 93 5.82 -3.68 3.88
CA TRP A 93 7.27 -3.86 3.81
C TRP A 93 7.93 -4.10 5.18
N GLY A 94 7.14 -4.20 6.24
CA GLY A 94 7.64 -4.50 7.58
C GLY A 94 7.70 -6.01 7.85
N ASN A 95 8.04 -6.36 9.09
CA ASN A 95 8.21 -7.75 9.51
C ASN A 95 7.14 -8.22 10.51
N ASP A 96 6.24 -7.34 10.96
CA ASP A 96 5.20 -7.61 11.95
C ASP A 96 3.95 -6.80 11.63
N LEU A 97 3.15 -7.31 10.67
CA LEU A 97 1.95 -6.60 10.21
C LEU A 97 0.98 -6.35 11.35
N GLU A 98 0.73 -7.37 12.19
CA GLU A 98 -0.25 -7.27 13.26
C GLU A 98 0.17 -6.22 14.29
N GLY A 99 1.45 -6.24 14.71
CA GLY A 99 1.98 -5.24 15.62
C GLY A 99 1.99 -3.82 15.03
N ASP A 100 2.25 -3.67 13.73
CA ASP A 100 2.23 -2.35 13.08
C ASP A 100 0.81 -1.82 12.86
N MET A 101 -0.17 -2.68 12.54
CA MET A 101 -1.58 -2.27 12.47
C MET A 101 -2.10 -1.86 13.86
N ALA A 102 -1.74 -2.61 14.92
CA ALA A 102 -2.12 -2.25 16.28
C ALA A 102 -1.54 -0.90 16.72
N LYS A 103 -0.31 -0.57 16.31
CA LYS A 103 0.30 0.75 16.56
C LYS A 103 -0.38 1.85 15.75
N LEU A 104 -0.73 1.60 14.49
CA LEU A 104 -1.47 2.54 13.65
C LEU A 104 -2.85 2.85 14.23
N ASP A 105 -3.57 1.83 14.71
CA ASP A 105 -4.88 1.98 15.35
C ASP A 105 -4.81 2.83 16.62
N ALA A 106 -3.67 2.81 17.32
CA ALA A 106 -3.41 3.63 18.50
C ALA A 106 -3.02 5.08 18.18
N GLU A 107 -2.79 5.45 16.91
CA GLU A 107 -2.40 6.82 16.54
C GLU A 107 -3.59 7.79 16.61
N PRO A 108 -3.51 8.88 17.40
CA PRO A 108 -4.60 9.85 17.49
C PRO A 108 -4.92 10.55 16.16
N GLU A 109 -3.91 10.73 15.30
CA GLU A 109 -4.11 11.29 13.96
C GLU A 109 -4.84 10.33 13.04
N ASN A 110 -4.58 9.03 13.16
CA ASN A 110 -5.33 8.00 12.43
C ASN A 110 -6.79 7.97 12.89
N ALA A 111 -7.04 8.01 14.20
CA ALA A 111 -8.40 8.07 14.74
C ALA A 111 -9.21 9.26 14.18
N ARG A 112 -8.62 10.47 14.17
CA ARG A 112 -9.27 11.68 13.60
C ARG A 112 -9.52 11.59 12.10
N TRP A 113 -8.68 10.86 11.37
CA TRP A 113 -8.88 10.61 9.94
C TRP A 113 -10.03 9.63 9.72
N LEU A 114 -10.09 8.55 10.50
CA LEU A 114 -11.15 7.55 10.45
C LEU A 114 -12.51 8.11 10.88
N GLU A 115 -12.56 9.03 11.85
CA GLU A 115 -13.80 9.75 12.22
C GLU A 115 -14.47 10.46 11.03
N GLN A 116 -13.68 10.88 10.03
CA GLN A 116 -14.20 11.46 8.80
C GLN A 116 -14.55 10.40 7.76
N CYS A 117 -13.72 9.37 7.60
CA CYS A 117 -13.87 8.36 6.54
C CYS A 117 -14.93 7.29 6.85
N ASP A 118 -14.91 6.74 8.07
CA ASP A 118 -15.74 5.60 8.48
C ASP A 118 -17.24 5.85 8.27
N PRO A 119 -17.80 7.05 8.57
CA PRO A 119 -19.22 7.32 8.33
C PRO A 119 -19.62 7.27 6.85
N MET A 120 -18.66 7.40 5.93
CA MET A 120 -18.92 7.37 4.49
C MET A 120 -18.99 5.93 3.94
N GLN A 121 -18.36 4.97 4.61
CA GLN A 121 -18.18 3.59 4.14
C GLN A 121 -19.18 2.61 4.76
N GLU A 122 -19.39 1.48 4.07
CA GLU A 122 -20.26 0.39 4.52
C GLU A 122 -19.63 -0.98 4.23
N GLY A 123 -19.89 -1.97 5.10
CA GLY A 123 -19.41 -3.33 4.88
C GLY A 123 -20.05 -3.98 3.66
N ILE A 124 -19.28 -4.81 2.94
CA ILE A 124 -19.79 -5.52 1.75
C ILE A 124 -20.58 -6.80 2.10
N LEU A 125 -20.52 -7.26 3.35
CA LEU A 125 -21.25 -8.44 3.85
C LEU A 125 -22.19 -8.03 5.00
N PRO A 126 -23.31 -8.76 5.21
CA PRO A 126 -24.21 -8.51 6.32
C PRO A 126 -23.48 -8.50 7.68
N GLY A 127 -23.62 -7.42 8.44
CA GLY A 127 -23.01 -7.26 9.76
C GLY A 127 -21.50 -6.96 9.74
N GLN A 128 -20.85 -6.96 8.58
CA GLN A 128 -19.46 -6.54 8.44
C GLN A 128 -19.34 -5.03 8.60
N LYS A 129 -18.28 -4.57 9.26
CA LYS A 129 -17.86 -3.16 9.29
C LYS A 129 -16.52 -3.01 8.59
N GLY A 130 -16.35 -1.88 7.90
CA GLY A 130 -15.11 -1.54 7.21
C GLY A 130 -14.71 -2.50 6.08
N TRP A 131 -13.44 -2.43 5.72
CA TRP A 131 -12.84 -3.16 4.61
C TRP A 131 -12.89 -4.69 4.78
N LYS A 132 -13.17 -5.41 3.69
CA LYS A 132 -12.95 -6.86 3.57
C LYS A 132 -11.62 -7.10 2.87
N VAL A 133 -10.72 -7.87 3.50
CA VAL A 133 -9.51 -8.36 2.81
C VAL A 133 -9.88 -9.40 1.76
N MET A 134 -9.26 -9.31 0.58
CA MET A 134 -9.43 -10.23 -0.54
C MET A 134 -8.28 -11.24 -0.62
N ASP A 135 -8.56 -12.43 -1.14
CA ASP A 135 -7.52 -13.44 -1.39
C ASP A 135 -6.70 -13.07 -2.63
N ARG A 136 -5.38 -12.96 -2.46
CA ARG A 136 -4.45 -12.80 -3.58
C ARG A 136 -4.16 -14.18 -4.20
N ILE A 137 -4.83 -14.49 -5.30
CA ILE A 137 -4.71 -15.79 -5.99
C ILE A 137 -3.56 -15.87 -7.01
N TYR A 138 -3.02 -14.72 -7.45
CA TYR A 138 -1.94 -14.65 -8.44
C TYR A 138 -1.03 -13.45 -8.18
N TYR A 139 0.25 -13.60 -8.49
CA TYR A 139 1.24 -12.53 -8.53
C TYR A 139 2.36 -12.92 -9.49
N ASN A 140 2.82 -11.97 -10.30
CA ASN A 140 4.02 -12.08 -11.12
C ASN A 140 4.92 -10.89 -10.81
N TYR A 141 6.21 -11.15 -10.54
CA TYR A 141 7.20 -10.14 -10.21
C TYR A 141 8.05 -9.77 -11.42
#